data_AF-Q1PQ09-F1
#
_entry.id   AF-Q1PQ09-F1
#
_cell.length_a   1.000
_cell.length_b   1.000
_cell.length_c   1.000
_cell.angle_alpha   90.00
_cell.angle_beta   90.00
_cell.angle_gamma   90.00
#
_symmetry.space_group_name_H-M   'P 1'
#
loop_
_entity.id
_entity.type
_entity.pdbx_description
1 polymer ?
#
loop_
_entity_poly.entity_id
_entity_poly.type
_entity_poly.pdbx_seq_one_letter_code
_entity_poly.pdbx_strand_id
1 'polypeptide(L)'
;LQVVLQQFRHGLNHCDYELCTHAAIYRSDLETQEQQLDEFVRLLKTGHLDEHTNCEPIQRVLHYVNALHQNLMPPQALVELLDEQQLYAALIEVYEAGLDAVNANAGLMHTIIKLGHEQTASFHCMQLLMEQSCSQKQKLKKLQRKLSGSKTAAWTGMQCARYQRILEANEALGALITILGATAREASKESNGGIAHEKLWRMLVLNYNKFAPTQEADELKEVDAYSQRCMQLLEEQLDELFALLESTDVNTEYVRHPATNTLQERAAQVKRHYEDVKSFELTVGERDKEIKALKYTAKMKQQDYSELQIRKEMAEKQLSKQCLMLTGIAETA
;
A
#
# COMPACT_ATOMS: atom_id res chain seq x y z
N LEU A 1 11.60 -11.08 -4.23
CA LEU A 1 10.65 -11.90 -5.02
C LEU A 1 9.20 -11.60 -4.66
N GLN A 2 8.78 -11.80 -3.41
CA GLN A 2 7.39 -11.55 -2.98
C GLN A 2 6.87 -10.16 -3.36
N VAL A 3 7.64 -9.10 -3.12
CA VAL A 3 7.27 -7.72 -3.50
C VAL A 3 6.91 -7.64 -4.99
N VAL A 4 7.79 -8.15 -5.85
CA VAL A 4 7.65 -8.08 -7.31
C VAL A 4 6.45 -8.89 -7.78
N LEU A 5 6.21 -10.07 -7.20
CA LEU A 5 5.04 -10.90 -7.49
C LEU A 5 3.73 -10.22 -7.05
N GLN A 6 3.73 -9.51 -5.91
CA GLN A 6 2.58 -8.74 -5.47
C GLN A 6 2.28 -7.58 -6.44
N GLN A 7 3.31 -6.86 -6.88
CA GLN A 7 3.16 -5.81 -7.89
C GLN A 7 2.68 -6.37 -9.22
N PHE A 8 3.21 -7.50 -9.69
CA PHE A 8 2.70 -8.20 -10.86
C PHE A 8 1.22 -8.56 -10.73
N ARG A 9 0.83 -9.15 -9.59
CA ARG A 9 -0.55 -9.53 -9.35
C ARG A 9 -1.45 -8.30 -9.34
N HIS A 10 -1.05 -7.21 -8.71
CA HIS A 10 -1.83 -5.98 -8.72
C HIS A 10 -1.92 -5.42 -10.15
N GLY A 11 -0.79 -5.25 -10.83
CA GLY A 11 -0.72 -4.70 -12.17
C GLY A 11 -1.55 -5.49 -13.18
N LEU A 12 -1.45 -6.82 -13.21
CA LEU A 12 -2.23 -7.66 -14.13
C LEU A 12 -3.74 -7.65 -13.86
N ASN A 13 -4.17 -7.34 -12.64
CA ASN A 13 -5.60 -7.19 -12.32
C ASN A 13 -6.16 -5.81 -12.67
N HIS A 14 -5.30 -4.82 -12.92
CA HIS A 14 -5.69 -3.41 -13.15
C HIS A 14 -5.20 -2.85 -14.49
N CYS A 15 -4.41 -3.61 -15.25
CA CYS A 15 -3.92 -3.20 -16.55
C CYS A 15 -5.02 -3.19 -17.62
N ASP A 16 -4.70 -2.60 -18.77
CA ASP A 16 -5.55 -2.67 -19.94
C ASP A 16 -5.53 -4.05 -20.61
N TYR A 17 -6.41 -4.23 -21.58
CA TYR A 17 -6.54 -5.48 -22.33
C TYR A 17 -5.28 -5.81 -23.15
N GLU A 18 -4.60 -4.81 -23.69
CA GLU A 18 -3.39 -4.99 -24.49
C GLU A 18 -2.24 -5.55 -23.64
N LEU A 19 -1.97 -4.95 -22.48
CA LEU A 19 -0.95 -5.44 -21.56
C LEU A 19 -1.29 -6.83 -21.01
N CYS A 20 -2.56 -7.09 -20.69
CA CYS A 20 -3.01 -8.40 -20.22
C CYS A 20 -2.80 -9.50 -21.28
N THR A 21 -3.15 -9.23 -22.54
CA THR A 21 -2.92 -10.19 -23.63
C THR A 21 -1.45 -10.40 -23.94
N HIS A 22 -0.63 -9.36 -23.84
CA HIS A 22 0.82 -9.50 -23.98
C HIS A 22 1.40 -10.36 -22.85
N ALA A 23 1.02 -10.11 -21.59
CA ALA A 23 1.46 -10.90 -20.45
C ALA A 23 1.07 -12.39 -20.58
N ALA A 24 -0.07 -12.70 -21.19
CA ALA A 24 -0.52 -14.08 -21.41
C ALA A 24 0.44 -14.90 -22.29
N ILE A 25 1.25 -14.27 -23.15
CA ILE A 25 2.27 -14.93 -23.98
C ILE A 25 3.34 -15.60 -23.09
N TYR A 26 3.66 -15.00 -21.94
CA TYR A 26 4.69 -15.47 -21.01
C TYR A 26 4.18 -16.49 -19.99
N ARG A 27 2.91 -16.92 -20.08
CA ARG A 27 2.30 -17.81 -19.10
C ARG A 27 3.07 -19.12 -18.92
N SER A 28 3.44 -19.81 -20.00
CA SER A 28 4.17 -21.08 -19.93
C SER A 28 5.55 -20.93 -19.28
N ASP A 29 6.21 -19.79 -19.54
CA ASP A 29 7.52 -19.52 -18.96
C ASP A 29 7.41 -19.23 -17.46
N LEU A 30 6.39 -18.48 -17.05
CA LEU A 30 6.08 -18.23 -15.64
C LEU A 30 5.72 -19.51 -14.88
N GLU A 31 4.94 -20.42 -15.49
CA GLU A 31 4.66 -21.75 -14.92
C GLU A 31 5.97 -22.55 -14.73
N THR A 32 6.93 -22.43 -15.65
CA THR A 32 8.25 -23.07 -15.51
C THR A 32 9.07 -22.44 -14.36
N GLN A 33 8.99 -21.12 -14.18
CA GLN A 33 9.66 -20.46 -13.05
C GLN A 33 9.04 -20.85 -11.70
N GLU A 34 7.71 -20.99 -11.65
CA GLU A 34 6.99 -21.43 -10.45
C GLU A 34 7.46 -22.83 -10.01
N GLN A 35 7.61 -23.76 -10.96
CA GLN A 35 8.11 -25.12 -10.68
C GLN A 35 9.52 -25.12 -10.06
N GLN A 36 10.37 -24.13 -10.37
CA GLN A 36 11.68 -24.00 -9.72
C GLN A 36 11.58 -23.60 -8.24
N LEU A 37 10.45 -23.03 -7.81
CA LEU A 37 10.19 -22.67 -6.42
C LEU A 37 9.56 -23.80 -5.60
N ASP A 38 8.93 -24.79 -6.26
CA ASP A 38 8.25 -25.91 -5.59
C ASP A 38 9.17 -26.66 -4.62
N GLU A 39 10.45 -26.82 -4.99
CA GLU A 39 11.43 -27.47 -4.14
C GLU A 39 11.70 -26.69 -2.85
N PHE A 40 11.77 -25.35 -2.91
CA PHE A 40 11.90 -24.53 -1.71
C PHE A 40 10.66 -24.61 -0.82
N VAL A 41 9.47 -24.62 -1.42
CA VAL A 41 8.21 -24.80 -0.70
C VAL A 41 8.18 -26.16 -0.02
N ARG A 42 8.66 -27.22 -0.70
CA ARG A 42 8.78 -28.56 -0.14
C ARG A 42 9.75 -28.57 1.04
N LEU A 43 10.96 -28.05 0.87
CA LEU A 43 11.99 -27.98 1.92
C LEU A 43 11.47 -27.23 3.15
N LEU A 44 10.82 -26.07 2.94
CA LEU A 44 10.20 -25.28 4.01
C LEU A 44 9.12 -26.08 4.76
N LYS A 45 8.20 -26.73 4.05
CA LYS A 45 7.13 -27.55 4.66
C LYS A 45 7.67 -28.75 5.43
N THR A 46 8.78 -29.32 4.97
CA THR A 46 9.42 -30.48 5.61
C THR A 46 10.42 -30.09 6.71
N GLY A 47 10.67 -28.79 6.93
CA GLY A 47 11.66 -28.33 7.91
C GLY A 47 13.11 -28.64 7.51
N HIS A 48 13.37 -28.81 6.22
CA HIS A 48 14.70 -29.09 5.65
C HIS A 48 15.31 -27.89 4.93
N LEU A 49 14.70 -26.71 5.04
CA LEU A 49 15.29 -25.46 4.55
C LEU A 49 16.33 -24.98 5.57
N ASP A 50 17.60 -25.02 5.18
CA ASP A 50 18.72 -24.64 6.04
C ASP A 50 19.74 -23.74 5.31
N GLU A 51 20.81 -23.36 6.02
CA GLU A 51 21.89 -22.50 5.53
C GLU A 51 22.75 -23.12 4.42
N HIS A 52 22.64 -24.43 4.19
CA HIS A 52 23.35 -25.16 3.13
C HIS A 52 22.51 -25.32 1.86
N THR A 53 21.23 -24.91 1.90
CA THR A 53 20.34 -25.00 0.76
C THR A 53 20.83 -24.11 -0.38
N ASN A 54 20.90 -24.66 -1.59
CA ASN A 54 21.33 -23.91 -2.77
C ASN A 54 20.27 -22.88 -3.17
N CYS A 55 20.55 -21.60 -2.95
CA CYS A 55 19.66 -20.48 -3.31
C CYS A 55 19.76 -20.00 -4.77
N GLU A 56 20.59 -20.63 -5.61
CA GLU A 56 20.74 -20.22 -7.01
C GLU A 56 19.42 -20.27 -7.83
N PRO A 57 18.55 -21.30 -7.72
CA PRO A 57 17.32 -21.33 -8.50
C PRO A 57 16.35 -20.19 -8.13
N ILE A 58 16.18 -19.86 -6.84
CA ILE A 58 15.32 -18.75 -6.43
C ILE A 58 15.88 -17.39 -6.89
N GLN A 59 17.21 -17.24 -6.97
CA GLN A 59 17.84 -16.07 -7.55
C GLN A 59 17.57 -15.96 -9.06
N ARG A 60 17.62 -17.07 -9.80
CA ARG A 60 17.29 -17.10 -11.24
C ARG A 60 15.83 -16.71 -11.47
N VAL A 61 14.90 -17.26 -10.70
CA VAL A 61 13.48 -16.91 -10.77
C VAL A 61 13.29 -15.41 -10.46
N LEU A 62 13.95 -14.88 -9.42
CA LEU A 62 13.89 -13.45 -9.10
C LEU A 62 14.36 -12.57 -10.27
N HIS A 63 15.49 -12.91 -10.90
CA HIS A 63 16.01 -12.15 -12.05
C HIS A 63 15.06 -12.21 -13.23
N TYR A 64 14.54 -13.40 -13.56
CA TYR A 64 13.58 -13.57 -14.66
C TYR A 64 12.32 -12.73 -14.42
N VAL A 65 11.71 -12.86 -13.24
CA VAL A 65 10.48 -12.13 -12.90
C VAL A 65 10.75 -10.62 -12.89
N ASN A 66 11.86 -10.15 -12.32
CA ASN A 66 12.23 -8.73 -12.38
C ASN A 66 12.39 -8.22 -13.81
N ALA A 67 13.11 -8.95 -14.66
CA ALA A 67 13.31 -8.56 -16.05
C ALA A 67 11.98 -8.53 -16.81
N LEU A 68 11.15 -9.55 -16.63
CA LEU A 68 9.83 -9.60 -17.24
C LEU A 68 8.93 -8.45 -16.77
N HIS A 69 8.98 -8.10 -15.48
CA HIS A 69 8.21 -6.99 -14.90
C HIS A 69 8.54 -5.67 -15.59
N GLN A 70 9.83 -5.36 -15.70
CA GLN A 70 10.32 -4.14 -16.30
C GLN A 70 10.09 -4.09 -17.82
N ASN A 71 10.14 -5.24 -18.49
CA ASN A 71 9.90 -5.32 -19.94
C ASN A 71 8.42 -5.22 -20.31
N LEU A 72 7.53 -5.84 -19.52
CA LEU A 72 6.08 -5.79 -19.78
C LEU A 72 5.49 -4.43 -19.41
N MET A 73 5.96 -3.82 -18.33
CA MET A 73 5.41 -2.57 -17.78
C MET A 73 6.48 -1.48 -17.83
N PRO A 74 6.52 -0.63 -18.89
CA PRO A 74 7.45 0.48 -18.95
C PRO A 74 7.21 1.45 -17.76
N PRO A 75 8.23 2.22 -17.31
CA PRO A 75 8.20 2.94 -16.04
C PRO A 75 6.95 3.81 -15.81
N GLN A 76 6.44 4.48 -16.85
CA GLN A 76 5.22 5.29 -16.77
C GLN A 76 3.97 4.44 -16.49
N ALA A 77 3.76 3.37 -17.25
CA ALA A 77 2.63 2.46 -17.05
C ALA A 77 2.76 1.69 -15.72
N LEU A 78 3.99 1.36 -15.34
CA LEU A 78 4.26 0.65 -14.11
C LEU A 78 3.82 1.46 -12.90
N VAL A 79 4.21 2.72 -12.82
CA VAL A 79 3.92 3.61 -11.70
C VAL A 79 2.41 3.84 -11.50
N GLU A 80 1.63 3.86 -12.58
CA GLU A 80 0.17 3.94 -12.54
C GLU A 80 -0.49 2.64 -12.05
N LEU A 81 0.20 1.51 -12.22
CA LEU A 81 -0.26 0.17 -11.85
C LEU A 81 0.32 -0.32 -10.52
N LEU A 82 0.97 0.55 -9.74
CA LEU A 82 1.47 0.21 -8.41
C LEU A 82 0.43 0.52 -7.32
N ASP A 83 0.22 -0.45 -6.44
CA ASP A 83 -0.44 -0.20 -5.16
C ASP A 83 0.60 0.35 -4.19
N GLU A 84 0.63 1.68 -4.06
CA GLU A 84 1.60 2.39 -3.23
C GLU A 84 1.61 1.89 -1.78
N GLN A 85 0.43 1.66 -1.19
CA GLN A 85 0.31 1.20 0.19
C GLN A 85 0.84 -0.24 0.35
N GLN A 86 0.44 -1.15 -0.55
CA GLN A 86 0.91 -2.53 -0.54
C GLN A 86 2.42 -2.61 -0.79
N LEU A 87 2.95 -1.79 -1.69
CA LEU A 87 4.38 -1.71 -1.96
C LEU A 87 5.15 -1.34 -0.70
N TYR A 88 4.75 -0.27 0.00
CA TYR A 88 5.45 0.15 1.22
C TYR A 88 5.32 -0.85 2.37
N ALA A 89 4.16 -1.50 2.52
CA ALA A 89 3.99 -2.57 3.49
C ALA A 89 5.01 -3.69 3.25
N ALA A 90 5.16 -4.11 1.99
CA ALA A 90 6.09 -5.16 1.62
C ALA A 90 7.56 -4.70 1.70
N LEU A 91 7.86 -3.43 1.39
CA LEU A 91 9.20 -2.86 1.53
C LEU A 91 9.66 -2.81 2.99
N ILE A 92 8.77 -2.53 3.94
CA ILE A 92 9.11 -2.58 5.38
C ILE A 92 9.63 -3.98 5.76
N GLU A 93 8.96 -5.04 5.32
CA GLU A 93 9.38 -6.42 5.58
C GLU A 93 10.72 -6.75 4.90
N VAL A 94 10.91 -6.30 3.65
CA VAL A 94 12.17 -6.47 2.91
C VAL A 94 13.33 -5.75 3.60
N TYR A 95 13.13 -4.50 4.01
CA TYR A 95 14.17 -3.73 4.69
C TYR A 95 14.48 -4.30 6.07
N GLU A 96 13.49 -4.81 6.80
CA GLU A 96 13.74 -5.48 8.08
C GLU A 96 14.63 -6.72 7.89
N ALA A 97 14.29 -7.59 6.93
CA ALA A 97 15.09 -8.76 6.60
C ALA A 97 16.48 -8.40 6.05
N GLY A 98 16.57 -7.34 5.25
CA GLY A 98 17.84 -6.84 4.72
C GLY A 98 18.77 -6.31 5.81
N LEU A 99 18.23 -5.55 6.77
CA LEU A 99 18.99 -5.05 7.91
C LEU A 99 19.43 -6.18 8.85
N ASP A 100 18.63 -7.23 8.99
CA ASP A 100 19.05 -8.44 9.71
C ASP A 100 20.22 -9.14 9.04
N ALA A 101 20.20 -9.25 7.71
CA ALA A 101 21.32 -9.80 6.95
C ALA A 101 22.59 -8.94 7.08
N VAL A 102 22.47 -7.61 6.97
CA VAL A 102 23.61 -6.69 7.17
C VAL A 102 24.16 -6.85 8.59
N ASN A 103 23.31 -6.77 9.62
CA ASN A 103 23.72 -6.86 11.01
C ASN A 103 24.34 -8.21 11.36
N ALA A 104 23.80 -9.32 10.86
CA ALA A 104 24.34 -10.65 11.10
C ALA A 104 25.72 -10.83 10.46
N ASN A 105 25.89 -10.43 9.20
CA ASN A 105 27.19 -10.56 8.51
C ASN A 105 28.24 -9.59 9.08
N ALA A 106 27.85 -8.35 9.39
CA ALA A 106 28.73 -7.39 10.04
C ALA A 106 29.13 -7.85 11.46
N GLY A 107 28.17 -8.36 12.24
CA GLY A 107 28.41 -8.88 13.59
C GLY A 107 29.31 -10.12 13.60
N LEU A 108 29.16 -11.01 12.62
CA LEU A 108 30.08 -12.13 12.44
C LEU A 108 31.50 -11.61 12.20
N MET A 109 31.67 -10.73 11.21
CA MET A 109 32.98 -10.17 10.87
C MET A 109 33.60 -9.41 12.04
N HIS A 110 32.81 -8.61 12.75
CA HIS A 110 33.21 -7.90 13.96
C HIS A 110 33.74 -8.86 15.04
N THR A 111 33.09 -10.00 15.23
CA THR A 111 33.46 -11.00 16.25
C THR A 111 34.74 -11.75 15.91
N ILE A 112 34.99 -12.02 14.63
CA ILE A 112 36.17 -12.78 14.19
C ILE A 112 37.41 -11.90 14.03
N ILE A 113 37.33 -10.57 14.10
CA ILE A 113 38.51 -9.69 14.06
C ILE A 113 39.44 -10.03 15.22
N LYS A 114 40.74 -10.16 14.92
CA LYS A 114 41.77 -10.51 15.89
C LYS A 114 41.86 -9.45 17.01
N LEU A 115 42.01 -9.90 18.25
CA LEU A 115 42.23 -9.04 19.42
C LEU A 115 43.39 -8.07 19.21
N GLY A 116 43.24 -6.82 19.66
CA GLY A 116 44.20 -5.73 19.43
C GLY A 116 44.01 -4.98 18.11
N HIS A 117 43.04 -5.36 17.29
CA HIS A 117 42.66 -4.64 16.07
C HIS A 117 41.37 -3.80 16.25
N GLU A 118 40.95 -3.48 17.49
CA GLU A 118 39.70 -2.76 17.76
C GLU A 118 39.69 -1.31 17.23
N GLN A 119 40.85 -0.76 16.85
CA GLN A 119 40.99 0.59 16.30
C GLN A 119 41.20 0.61 14.79
N THR A 120 40.97 -0.51 14.11
CA THR A 120 41.17 -0.63 12.65
C THR A 120 39.90 -0.30 11.88
N ALA A 121 40.06 0.13 10.62
CA ALA A 121 38.94 0.51 9.76
C ALA A 121 37.92 -0.63 9.58
N SER A 122 38.37 -1.89 9.52
CA SER A 122 37.44 -3.04 9.45
C SER A 122 36.58 -3.15 10.69
N PHE A 123 37.14 -2.88 11.88
CA PHE A 123 36.39 -2.94 13.12
C PHE A 123 35.34 -1.83 13.17
N HIS A 124 35.74 -0.58 12.93
CA HIS A 124 34.82 0.57 12.94
C HIS A 124 33.74 0.47 11.87
N CYS A 125 34.07 -0.01 10.66
CA CYS A 125 33.10 -0.20 9.58
C CYS A 125 32.02 -1.22 9.98
N MET A 126 32.39 -2.38 10.52
CA MET A 126 31.42 -3.39 10.96
C MET A 126 30.57 -2.89 12.14
N GLN A 127 31.20 -2.21 13.09
CA GLN A 127 30.49 -1.61 14.23
C GLN A 127 29.44 -0.59 13.77
N LEU A 128 29.82 0.33 12.87
CA LEU A 128 28.90 1.34 12.34
C LEU A 128 27.72 0.71 11.60
N LEU A 129 27.97 -0.32 10.79
CA LEU A 129 26.91 -1.05 10.09
C LEU A 129 25.91 -1.70 11.06
N MET A 130 26.39 -2.29 12.16
CA MET A 130 25.52 -2.85 13.21
C MET A 130 24.69 -1.77 13.91
N GLU A 131 25.31 -0.65 14.27
CA GLU A 131 24.64 0.49 14.92
C GLU A 131 23.56 1.10 14.01
N GLN A 132 23.89 1.35 12.74
CA GLN A 132 22.95 1.87 11.74
C GLN A 132 21.81 0.88 11.49
N SER A 133 22.12 -0.43 11.36
CA SER A 133 21.10 -1.47 11.20
C SER A 133 20.12 -1.50 12.35
N CYS A 134 20.61 -1.44 13.60
CA CYS A 134 19.77 -1.39 14.79
C CYS A 134 18.88 -0.13 14.82
N SER A 135 19.45 1.04 14.54
CA SER A 135 18.73 2.31 14.50
C SER A 135 17.60 2.30 13.45
N GLN A 136 17.91 1.86 12.23
CA GLN A 136 16.95 1.80 11.12
C GLN A 136 15.85 0.76 11.37
N LYS A 137 16.16 -0.38 11.99
CA LYS A 137 15.13 -1.34 12.43
C LYS A 137 14.15 -0.72 13.44
N GLN A 138 14.63 0.13 14.35
CA GLN A 138 13.74 0.85 15.28
C GLN A 138 12.83 1.83 14.53
N LYS A 139 13.34 2.51 13.49
CA LYS A 139 12.54 3.34 12.58
C LYS A 139 11.49 2.52 11.82
N LEU A 140 11.85 1.37 11.24
CA LEU A 140 10.92 0.47 10.55
C LEU A 140 9.78 0.00 11.47
N LYS A 141 10.06 -0.38 12.72
CA LYS A 141 9.01 -0.75 13.69
C LYS A 141 8.05 0.41 14.01
N LYS A 142 8.50 1.66 13.94
CA LYS A 142 7.63 2.84 14.08
C LYS A 142 6.78 3.03 12.82
N LEU A 143 7.37 2.88 11.63
CA LEU A 143 6.68 2.95 10.34
C LEU A 143 5.59 1.89 10.20
N GLN A 144 5.89 0.63 10.53
CA GLN A 144 4.94 -0.48 10.48
C GLN A 144 3.69 -0.19 11.32
N ARG A 145 3.88 0.30 12.56
CA ARG A 145 2.78 0.70 13.45
C ARG A 145 1.95 1.84 12.84
N LYS A 146 2.61 2.87 12.28
CA LYS A 146 1.92 3.99 11.61
C LYS A 146 1.14 3.52 10.39
N LEU A 147 1.72 2.67 9.54
CA LEU A 147 1.09 2.16 8.33
C LEU A 147 -0.16 1.33 8.64
N SER A 148 -0.11 0.51 9.70
CA SER A 148 -1.28 -0.29 10.14
C SER A 148 -2.41 0.53 10.77
N GLY A 149 -2.10 1.71 11.32
CA GLY A 149 -3.07 2.56 12.02
C GLY A 149 -3.54 3.80 11.24
N SER A 150 -2.86 4.17 10.16
CA SER A 150 -3.15 5.40 9.41
C SER A 150 -4.33 5.22 8.47
N LYS A 151 -5.43 5.94 8.74
CA LYS A 151 -6.56 6.11 7.82
C LYS A 151 -6.44 7.38 6.98
N THR A 152 -5.41 8.18 7.19
CA THR A 152 -5.24 9.55 6.66
C THR A 152 -3.90 9.72 5.95
N ALA A 153 -3.29 8.63 5.48
CA ALA A 153 -2.04 8.70 4.74
C ALA A 153 -2.26 9.44 3.40
N ALA A 154 -1.34 10.34 3.06
CA ALA A 154 -1.42 11.18 1.87
C ALA A 154 -0.96 10.42 0.63
N TRP A 155 -1.65 9.32 0.29
CA TRP A 155 -1.40 8.56 -0.92
C TRP A 155 -1.80 9.43 -2.12
N THR A 156 -0.80 9.95 -2.83
CA THR A 156 -1.00 10.79 -4.02
C THR A 156 -0.71 10.03 -5.31
N GLY A 157 -0.50 8.72 -5.21
CA GLY A 157 -0.01 7.87 -6.28
C GLY A 157 1.51 7.84 -6.30
N MET A 158 2.07 6.75 -6.82
CA MET A 158 3.51 6.61 -6.97
C MET A 158 4.02 7.61 -8.04
N GLN A 159 5.24 8.10 -7.85
CA GLN A 159 5.92 8.95 -8.84
C GLN A 159 7.12 8.20 -9.40
N CYS A 160 7.43 8.37 -10.70
CA CYS A 160 8.58 7.72 -11.34
C CYS A 160 9.89 7.97 -10.59
N ALA A 161 10.15 9.21 -10.18
CA ALA A 161 11.36 9.57 -9.44
C ALA A 161 11.42 8.92 -8.04
N ARG A 162 10.28 8.74 -7.38
CA ARG A 162 10.20 8.06 -6.08
C ARG A 162 10.46 6.56 -6.25
N TYR A 163 9.80 5.96 -7.23
CA TYR A 163 9.99 4.55 -7.54
C TYR A 163 11.44 4.24 -7.94
N GLN A 164 12.07 5.11 -8.73
CA GLN A 164 13.48 4.98 -9.10
C GLN A 164 14.40 5.00 -7.87
N ARG A 165 14.17 5.91 -6.91
CA ARG A 165 14.94 5.95 -5.65
C ARG A 165 14.74 4.70 -4.79
N ILE A 166 13.54 4.11 -4.79
CA ILE A 166 13.28 2.82 -4.15
C ILE A 166 14.10 1.72 -4.82
N LEU A 167 14.15 1.67 -6.15
CA LEU A 167 14.95 0.69 -6.88
C LEU A 167 16.45 0.84 -6.58
N GLU A 168 16.96 2.07 -6.57
CA GLU A 168 18.35 2.37 -6.24
C GLU A 168 18.72 1.93 -4.82
N ALA A 169 17.86 2.22 -3.84
CA ALA A 169 18.07 1.79 -2.45
C ALA A 169 18.05 0.26 -2.32
N ASN A 170 17.13 -0.42 -3.01
CA ASN A 170 17.03 -1.87 -3.02
C ASN A 170 18.25 -2.54 -3.66
N GLU A 171 18.74 -1.99 -4.78
CA GLU A 171 19.94 -2.49 -5.46
C GLU A 171 21.18 -2.30 -4.58
N ALA A 172 21.34 -1.11 -4.00
CA ALA A 172 22.45 -0.81 -3.10
C ALA A 172 22.46 -1.70 -1.84
N LEU A 173 21.30 -1.90 -1.22
CA LEU A 173 21.17 -2.79 -0.06
C LEU A 173 21.44 -4.26 -0.43
N GLY A 174 20.90 -4.73 -1.56
CA GLY A 174 21.12 -6.10 -2.04
C GLY A 174 22.59 -6.39 -2.38
N ALA A 175 23.28 -5.44 -3.01
CA ALA A 175 24.71 -5.52 -3.28
C ALA A 175 25.52 -5.53 -1.97
N LEU A 176 25.21 -4.65 -1.01
CA LEU A 176 25.86 -4.63 0.31
C LEU A 176 25.72 -5.98 1.03
N ILE A 177 24.50 -6.54 1.08
CA ILE A 177 24.25 -7.86 1.70
C ILE A 177 25.10 -8.94 1.02
N THR A 178 25.20 -8.90 -0.31
CA THR A 178 26.00 -9.87 -1.09
C THR A 178 27.49 -9.75 -0.76
N ILE A 179 28.02 -8.52 -0.71
CA ILE A 179 29.42 -8.23 -0.36
C ILE A 179 29.75 -8.72 1.05
N LEU A 180 28.92 -8.36 2.04
CA LEU A 180 29.11 -8.74 3.44
C LEU A 180 28.97 -10.26 3.61
N GLY A 181 27.97 -10.88 2.97
CA GLY A 181 27.74 -12.33 3.07
C GLY A 181 28.81 -13.17 2.37
N ALA A 182 29.38 -12.72 1.25
CA ALA A 182 30.53 -13.36 0.64
C ALA A 182 31.76 -13.26 1.55
N THR A 183 32.05 -12.05 2.04
CA THR A 183 33.20 -11.78 2.91
C THR A 183 33.11 -12.54 4.24
N ALA A 184 31.94 -12.55 4.88
CA ALA A 184 31.71 -13.27 6.13
C ALA A 184 31.94 -14.78 5.96
N ARG A 185 31.45 -15.39 4.87
CA ARG A 185 31.65 -16.81 4.58
C ARG A 185 33.12 -17.17 4.31
N GLU A 186 33.84 -16.33 3.57
CA GLU A 186 35.27 -16.54 3.30
C GLU A 186 36.10 -16.37 4.56
N ALA A 187 35.88 -15.26 5.30
CA ALA A 187 36.60 -14.96 6.53
C ALA A 187 36.35 -16.02 7.61
N SER A 188 35.14 -16.58 7.71
CA SER A 188 34.80 -17.65 8.67
C SER A 188 35.60 -18.94 8.44
N LYS A 189 35.95 -19.26 7.20
CA LYS A 189 36.74 -20.47 6.88
C LYS A 189 38.21 -20.33 7.29
N GLU A 190 38.68 -19.10 7.44
CA GLU A 190 40.09 -18.78 7.66
C GLU A 190 40.38 -18.19 9.04
N SER A 191 39.36 -18.06 9.90
CA SER A 191 39.40 -17.35 11.19
C SER A 191 39.98 -18.16 12.35
N ASN A 192 40.82 -19.17 12.12
CA ASN A 192 41.43 -19.99 13.16
C ASN A 192 42.24 -19.15 14.18
N GLY A 193 41.58 -18.66 15.24
CA GLY A 193 42.14 -17.72 16.23
C GLY A 193 41.93 -16.23 15.94
N GLY A 194 41.04 -15.89 15.00
CA GLY A 194 40.72 -14.54 14.55
C GLY A 194 41.41 -14.14 13.24
N ILE A 195 40.84 -13.18 12.53
CA ILE A 195 41.33 -12.64 11.25
C ILE A 195 41.95 -11.25 11.46
N ALA A 196 43.15 -11.04 10.90
CA ALA A 196 43.80 -9.73 10.94
C ALA A 196 43.11 -8.74 9.99
N HIS A 197 43.10 -7.46 10.38
CA HIS A 197 42.53 -6.34 9.60
C HIS A 197 42.89 -6.39 8.11
N GLU A 198 44.18 -6.41 7.77
CA GLU A 198 44.67 -6.40 6.38
C GLU A 198 44.04 -7.49 5.50
N LYS A 199 43.81 -8.67 6.08
CA LYS A 199 43.29 -9.82 5.37
C LYS A 199 41.77 -9.70 5.18
N LEU A 200 41.06 -9.34 6.24
CA LEU A 200 39.61 -9.11 6.19
C LEU A 200 39.27 -7.95 5.24
N TRP A 201 40.01 -6.84 5.35
CA TRP A 201 39.82 -5.66 4.51
C TRP A 201 40.07 -5.97 3.03
N ARG A 202 41.09 -6.77 2.73
CA ARG A 202 41.35 -7.23 1.35
C ARG A 202 40.20 -8.08 0.80
N MET A 203 39.67 -9.03 1.58
CA MET A 203 38.51 -9.83 1.16
C MET A 203 37.29 -8.94 0.89
N LEU A 204 37.05 -7.97 1.78
CA LEU A 204 35.94 -7.03 1.65
C LEU A 204 36.07 -6.17 0.38
N VAL A 205 37.26 -5.63 0.09
CA VAL A 205 37.55 -4.85 -1.12
C VAL A 205 37.40 -5.70 -2.38
N LEU A 206 37.86 -6.96 -2.37
CA LEU A 206 37.70 -7.88 -3.51
C LEU A 206 36.22 -8.16 -3.80
N ASN A 207 35.42 -8.42 -2.76
CA ASN A 207 33.99 -8.65 -2.93
C ASN A 207 33.24 -7.37 -3.32
N TYR A 208 33.63 -6.22 -2.79
CA TYR A 208 33.13 -4.92 -3.23
C TYR A 208 33.35 -4.72 -4.74
N ASN A 209 34.57 -4.88 -5.22
CA ASN A 209 34.90 -4.73 -6.65
C ASN A 209 34.15 -5.73 -7.56
N LYS A 210 33.68 -6.86 -7.01
CA LYS A 210 32.96 -7.89 -7.75
C LYS A 210 31.46 -7.66 -7.82
N PHE A 211 30.87 -7.13 -6.74
CA PHE A 211 29.42 -7.11 -6.54
C PHE A 211 28.82 -5.71 -6.44
N ALA A 212 29.63 -4.66 -6.22
CA ALA A 212 29.12 -3.31 -6.27
C ALA A 212 28.65 -2.97 -7.70
N PRO A 213 27.51 -2.30 -7.87
CA PRO A 213 27.04 -1.89 -9.18
C PRO A 213 28.05 -0.94 -9.83
N THR A 214 28.32 -1.14 -11.12
CA THR A 214 29.24 -0.32 -11.90
C THR A 214 28.70 1.11 -12.00
N GLN A 215 29.19 2.03 -11.18
CA GLN A 215 28.93 3.46 -11.38
C GLN A 215 29.92 4.00 -12.41
N GLU A 216 29.41 4.69 -13.44
CA GLU A 216 30.25 5.42 -14.38
C GLU A 216 30.96 6.57 -13.65
N ALA A 217 32.28 6.64 -13.86
CA ALA A 217 33.18 7.75 -13.63
C ALA A 217 33.43 8.21 -12.18
N ASP A 218 34.71 8.03 -11.80
CA ASP A 218 35.52 9.02 -11.07
C ASP A 218 35.26 9.15 -9.56
N GLU A 219 35.46 8.06 -8.83
CA GLU A 219 36.16 8.04 -7.54
C GLU A 219 36.29 6.58 -7.10
N LEU A 220 37.50 6.14 -6.72
CA LEU A 220 37.68 4.93 -5.93
C LEU A 220 36.93 5.14 -4.61
N LYS A 221 35.62 4.87 -4.58
CA LYS A 221 34.85 4.90 -3.34
C LYS A 221 35.37 3.77 -2.48
N GLU A 222 36.01 4.16 -1.39
CA GLU A 222 36.45 3.24 -0.35
C GLU A 222 35.24 2.43 0.14
N VAL A 223 35.47 1.16 0.52
CA VAL A 223 34.39 0.21 0.79
C VAL A 223 33.49 0.64 1.97
N ASP A 224 34.05 1.41 2.90
CA ASP A 224 33.34 2.08 3.98
C ASP A 224 32.44 3.20 3.47
N ALA A 225 32.91 4.04 2.54
CA ALA A 225 32.10 5.10 1.92
C ALA A 225 30.90 4.51 1.16
N TYR A 226 31.10 3.40 0.43
CA TYR A 226 30.00 2.68 -0.22
C TYR A 226 29.01 2.14 0.81
N SER A 227 29.50 1.47 1.85
CA SER A 227 28.66 0.91 2.92
C SER A 227 27.82 2.00 3.60
N GLN A 228 28.42 3.16 3.89
CA GLN A 228 27.72 4.31 4.45
C GLN A 228 26.67 4.87 3.48
N ARG A 229 26.99 4.96 2.18
CA ARG A 229 26.02 5.42 1.17
C ARG A 229 24.81 4.50 1.06
N CYS A 230 25.00 3.18 1.11
CA CYS A 230 23.90 2.21 1.14
C CYS A 230 22.96 2.46 2.32
N MET A 231 23.52 2.63 3.53
CA MET A 231 22.74 2.90 4.74
C MET A 231 22.06 4.26 4.69
N GLN A 232 22.72 5.27 4.10
CA GLN A 232 22.14 6.60 3.88
C GLN A 232 20.96 6.57 2.89
N LEU A 233 21.08 5.86 1.77
CA LEU A 233 19.97 5.70 0.82
C LEU A 233 18.75 5.09 1.49
N LEU A 234 18.96 4.06 2.31
CA LEU A 234 17.87 3.46 3.07
C LEU A 234 17.28 4.46 4.08
N GLU A 235 18.11 5.22 4.79
CA GLU A 235 17.65 6.27 5.71
C GLU A 235 16.74 7.30 5.00
N GLU A 236 17.18 7.80 3.83
CA GLU A 236 16.42 8.73 3.00
C GLU A 236 15.05 8.13 2.60
N GLN A 237 15.00 6.82 2.28
CA GLN A 237 13.73 6.14 1.98
C GLN A 237 12.81 6.02 3.21
N LEU A 238 13.35 5.72 4.39
CA LEU A 238 12.55 5.64 5.62
C LEU A 238 11.97 7.00 5.99
N ASP A 239 12.76 8.06 5.87
CA ASP A 239 12.32 9.43 6.17
C ASP A 239 11.26 9.91 5.18
N GLU A 240 11.36 9.59 3.89
CA GLU A 240 10.31 9.87 2.91
C GLU A 240 9.01 9.14 3.26
N LEU A 241 9.07 7.85 3.65
CA LEU A 241 7.88 7.11 4.06
C LEU A 241 7.26 7.68 5.35
N PHE A 242 8.07 8.18 6.29
CA PHE A 242 7.54 8.89 7.45
C PHE A 242 6.77 10.14 7.03
N ALA A 243 7.34 10.95 6.14
CA ALA A 243 6.69 12.18 5.65
C ALA A 243 5.35 11.89 4.95
N LEU A 244 5.26 10.80 4.18
CA LEU A 244 4.00 10.37 3.53
C LEU A 244 2.91 9.94 4.52
N LEU A 245 3.32 9.42 5.68
CA LEU A 245 2.43 8.96 6.75
C LEU A 245 2.12 10.05 7.78
N GLU A 246 2.72 11.24 7.69
CA GLU A 246 2.33 12.38 8.49
C GLU A 246 0.99 12.95 8.00
N SER A 247 0.09 13.25 8.94
CA SER A 247 -1.27 13.69 8.62
C SER A 247 -1.25 15.03 7.90
N THR A 248 -1.55 15.03 6.61
CA THR A 248 -1.94 16.26 5.91
C THR A 248 -3.37 16.63 6.27
N ASP A 249 -3.58 17.90 6.57
CA ASP A 249 -4.86 18.46 7.02
C ASP A 249 -6.00 18.09 6.05
N VAL A 250 -7.07 17.50 6.61
CA VAL A 250 -8.20 16.85 5.92
C VAL A 250 -8.97 17.82 4.99
N ASN A 251 -8.73 19.12 5.14
CA ASN A 251 -9.37 20.18 4.35
C ASN A 251 -8.93 20.25 2.87
N THR A 252 -7.92 19.48 2.44
CA THR A 252 -7.47 19.46 1.04
C THR A 252 -8.03 18.29 0.21
N GLU A 253 -8.73 17.35 0.85
CA GLU A 253 -9.19 16.08 0.26
C GLU A 253 -10.28 16.26 -0.83
N TYR A 254 -10.98 17.40 -0.84
CA TYR A 254 -12.05 17.67 -1.81
C TYR A 254 -11.58 18.17 -3.18
N VAL A 255 -10.30 18.52 -3.36
CA VAL A 255 -9.86 19.30 -4.54
C VAL A 255 -9.08 18.49 -5.58
N ARG A 256 -8.69 17.24 -5.31
CA ARG A 256 -7.88 16.48 -6.27
C ARG A 256 -8.23 14.99 -6.33
N HIS A 257 -9.15 14.61 -7.21
CA HIS A 257 -9.04 13.30 -7.87
C HIS A 257 -9.67 13.31 -9.26
N PRO A 258 -8.85 13.48 -10.34
CA PRO A 258 -9.30 13.24 -11.71
C PRO A 258 -8.80 11.92 -12.32
N ALA A 259 -8.03 11.07 -11.62
CA ALA A 259 -7.17 10.10 -12.33
C ALA A 259 -7.19 8.62 -11.91
N THR A 260 -8.05 8.16 -11.01
CA THR A 260 -8.11 6.73 -10.64
C THR A 260 -9.55 6.34 -10.37
N ASN A 261 -10.19 5.75 -11.37
CA ASN A 261 -11.46 5.08 -11.18
C ASN A 261 -11.38 3.79 -12.00
N THR A 262 -10.79 2.77 -11.36
CA THR A 262 -10.58 1.44 -11.92
C THR A 262 -11.92 0.83 -12.36
N LEU A 263 -11.90 -0.15 -13.26
CA LEU A 263 -13.13 -0.81 -13.72
C LEU A 263 -13.93 -1.40 -12.53
N GLN A 264 -13.23 -1.85 -11.49
CA GLN A 264 -13.81 -2.42 -10.28
C GLN A 264 -14.47 -1.36 -9.39
N GLU A 265 -13.88 -0.16 -9.26
CA GLU A 265 -14.51 0.96 -8.55
C GLU A 265 -15.73 1.48 -9.31
N ARG A 266 -15.66 1.55 -10.64
CA ARG A 266 -16.83 1.87 -11.47
C ARG A 266 -17.93 0.82 -11.31
N ALA A 267 -17.59 -0.47 -11.29
CA ALA A 267 -18.55 -1.54 -11.07
C ALA A 267 -19.18 -1.49 -9.66
N ALA A 268 -18.37 -1.22 -8.62
CA ALA A 268 -18.86 -1.05 -7.25
C ALA A 268 -19.74 0.20 -7.10
N GLN A 269 -19.38 1.30 -7.77
CA GLN A 269 -20.16 2.54 -7.79
C GLN A 269 -21.50 2.33 -8.50
N VAL A 270 -21.51 1.66 -9.65
CA VAL A 270 -22.75 1.28 -10.35
C VAL A 270 -23.63 0.39 -9.48
N LYS A 271 -23.04 -0.57 -8.76
CA LYS A 271 -23.79 -1.44 -7.84
C LYS A 271 -24.43 -0.65 -6.69
N ARG A 272 -23.70 0.28 -6.07
CA ARG A 272 -24.25 1.18 -5.03
C ARG A 272 -25.38 2.05 -5.59
N HIS A 273 -25.19 2.65 -6.76
CA HIS A 273 -26.24 3.43 -7.42
C HIS A 273 -27.50 2.59 -7.70
N TYR A 274 -27.35 1.33 -8.08
CA TYR A 274 -28.49 0.43 -8.29
C TYR A 274 -29.24 0.14 -6.98
N GLU A 275 -28.52 -0.05 -5.87
CA GLU A 275 -29.10 -0.25 -4.54
C GLU A 275 -29.85 1.02 -4.05
N ASP A 276 -29.28 2.20 -4.27
CA ASP A 276 -29.91 3.49 -3.94
C ASP A 276 -31.20 3.72 -4.73
N VAL A 277 -31.18 3.46 -6.05
CA VAL A 277 -32.37 3.58 -6.91
C VAL A 277 -33.50 2.69 -6.40
N LYS A 278 -33.20 1.44 -6.04
CA LYS A 278 -34.19 0.51 -5.50
C LYS A 278 -34.81 1.01 -4.19
N SER A 279 -34.01 1.64 -3.33
CA SER A 279 -34.47 2.26 -2.08
C SER A 279 -35.39 3.47 -2.35
N PHE A 280 -35.02 4.31 -3.32
CA PHE A 280 -35.84 5.45 -3.72
C PHE A 280 -37.16 5.03 -4.36
N GLU A 281 -37.17 4.00 -5.21
CA GLU A 281 -38.41 3.45 -5.79
C GLU A 281 -39.40 3.00 -4.70
N LEU A 282 -38.91 2.35 -3.65
CA LEU A 282 -39.73 1.97 -2.50
C LEU A 282 -40.29 3.20 -1.77
N THR A 283 -39.42 4.18 -1.48
CA THR A 283 -39.80 5.42 -0.77
C THR A 283 -40.84 6.22 -1.56
N VAL A 284 -40.68 6.34 -2.88
CA VAL A 284 -41.63 7.01 -3.76
C VAL A 284 -42.96 6.25 -3.79
N GLY A 285 -42.93 4.92 -3.85
CA GLY A 285 -44.13 4.08 -3.80
C GLY A 285 -44.92 4.22 -2.50
N GLU A 286 -44.24 4.42 -1.36
CA GLU A 286 -44.88 4.70 -0.07
C GLU A 286 -45.51 6.10 -0.03
N ARG A 287 -44.78 7.12 -0.49
CA ARG A 287 -45.29 8.50 -0.57
C ARG A 287 -46.51 8.60 -1.50
N ASP A 288 -46.55 7.86 -2.60
CA ASP A 288 -47.71 7.80 -3.49
C ASP A 288 -48.96 7.20 -2.82
N LYS A 289 -48.78 6.16 -1.99
CA LYS A 289 -49.88 5.58 -1.20
C LYS A 289 -50.39 6.59 -0.16
N GLU A 290 -49.49 7.29 0.51
CA GLU A 290 -49.80 8.33 1.48
C GLU A 290 -50.57 9.50 0.83
N ILE A 291 -50.12 9.99 -0.33
CA ILE A 291 -50.80 11.04 -1.09
C ILE A 291 -52.21 10.59 -1.50
N LYS A 292 -52.39 9.34 -1.95
CA LYS A 292 -53.71 8.81 -2.31
C LYS A 292 -54.64 8.77 -1.09
N ALA A 293 -54.14 8.33 0.07
CA ALA A 293 -54.90 8.31 1.31
C ALA A 293 -55.30 9.73 1.77
N LEU A 294 -54.37 10.68 1.75
CA LEU A 294 -54.63 12.08 2.11
C LEU A 294 -55.65 12.72 1.17
N LYS A 295 -55.57 12.47 -0.15
CA LYS A 295 -56.56 12.94 -1.12
C LYS A 295 -57.96 12.39 -0.82
N TYR A 296 -58.06 11.11 -0.45
CA TYR A 296 -59.33 10.50 -0.07
C TYR A 296 -59.92 11.16 1.19
N THR A 297 -59.10 11.32 2.24
CA THR A 297 -59.51 11.98 3.49
C THR A 297 -59.94 13.43 3.26
N ALA A 298 -59.21 14.18 2.42
CA ALA A 298 -59.56 15.55 2.07
C ALA A 298 -60.93 15.64 1.39
N LYS A 299 -61.24 14.69 0.48
CA LYS A 299 -62.54 14.63 -0.19
C LYS A 299 -63.69 14.36 0.78
N MET A 300 -63.49 13.46 1.76
CA MET A 300 -64.48 13.20 2.81
C MET A 300 -64.72 14.45 3.68
N LYS A 301 -63.64 15.12 4.11
CA LYS A 301 -63.74 16.36 4.89
C LYS A 301 -64.43 17.50 4.12
N GLN A 302 -64.21 17.59 2.82
CA GLN A 302 -64.89 18.57 1.97
C GLN A 302 -66.42 18.30 1.94
N GLN A 303 -66.82 17.03 1.83
CA GLN A 303 -68.22 16.64 1.87
C GLN A 303 -68.88 16.97 3.22
N ASP A 304 -68.22 16.65 4.34
CA ASP A 304 -68.68 16.99 5.69
C ASP A 304 -68.89 18.51 5.85
N TYR A 305 -67.94 19.30 5.36
CA TYR A 305 -67.99 20.76 5.41
C TYR A 305 -69.15 21.32 4.58
N SER A 306 -69.36 20.82 3.37
CA SER A 306 -70.52 21.19 2.54
C SER A 306 -71.85 20.87 3.22
N GLU A 307 -71.97 19.73 3.89
CA GLU A 307 -73.19 19.38 4.64
C GLU A 307 -73.42 20.30 5.85
N LEU A 308 -72.38 20.60 6.62
CA LEU A 308 -72.45 21.54 7.74
C LEU A 308 -72.84 22.95 7.28
N GLN A 309 -72.33 23.40 6.14
CA GLN A 309 -72.66 24.69 5.56
C GLN A 309 -74.16 24.77 5.19
N ILE A 310 -74.72 23.72 4.58
CA ILE A 310 -76.15 23.65 4.27
C ILE A 310 -76.98 23.69 5.56
N ARG A 311 -76.58 22.91 6.59
CA ARG A 311 -77.28 22.91 7.90
C ARG A 311 -77.25 24.28 8.57
N LYS A 312 -76.11 24.98 8.52
CA LYS A 312 -75.97 26.35 9.03
C LYS A 312 -76.92 27.30 8.31
N GLU A 313 -76.93 27.30 6.97
CA GLU A 313 -77.81 28.17 6.18
C GLU A 313 -79.30 27.91 6.45
N MET A 314 -79.69 26.64 6.67
CA MET A 314 -81.05 26.30 7.07
C MET A 314 -81.41 26.83 8.47
N ALA A 315 -80.50 26.70 9.44
CA ALA A 315 -80.70 27.23 10.79
C ALA A 315 -80.79 28.75 10.81
N GLU A 316 -79.94 29.45 10.05
CA GLU A 316 -79.98 30.92 9.90
C GLU A 316 -81.31 31.38 9.28
N LYS A 317 -81.81 30.68 8.25
CA LYS A 317 -83.14 30.95 7.67
C LYS A 317 -84.29 30.72 8.66
N GLN A 318 -84.22 29.66 9.46
CA GLN A 318 -85.23 29.38 10.49
C GLN A 318 -85.23 30.45 11.58
N LEU A 319 -84.04 30.85 12.06
CA LEU A 319 -83.89 31.91 13.06
C LEU A 319 -84.43 33.24 12.53
N SER A 320 -84.09 33.60 11.29
CA SER A 320 -84.62 34.81 10.63
C SER A 320 -86.15 34.81 10.56
N LYS A 321 -86.77 33.67 10.21
CA LYS A 321 -88.24 33.52 10.21
C LYS A 321 -88.84 33.67 11.61
N GLN A 322 -88.22 33.08 12.63
CA GLN A 322 -88.69 33.18 14.02
C GLN A 322 -88.57 34.62 14.54
N CYS A 323 -87.47 35.32 14.25
CA CYS A 323 -87.32 36.74 14.57
C CYS A 323 -88.44 37.58 13.95
N LEU A 324 -88.75 37.39 12.65
CA LEU A 324 -89.84 38.09 11.97
C LEU A 324 -91.22 37.81 12.59
N MET A 325 -91.49 36.58 13.03
CA MET A 325 -92.74 36.28 13.74
C MET A 325 -92.80 36.98 15.10
N LEU A 326 -91.69 37.02 15.84
CA LEU A 326 -91.64 37.69 17.14
C LEU A 326 -91.82 39.21 17.01
N THR A 327 -91.26 39.85 15.98
CA THR A 327 -91.53 41.27 15.70
C THR A 327 -92.99 41.50 15.31
N GLY A 328 -93.59 40.63 14.49
CA GLY A 328 -95.01 40.76 14.13
C GLY A 328 -95.96 40.59 15.33
N ILE A 329 -95.62 39.72 16.29
CA ILE A 329 -96.38 39.57 17.55
C ILE A 329 -96.19 40.81 18.45
N ALA A 330 -94.99 41.38 18.50
CA ALA A 330 -94.71 42.60 19.27
C ALA A 330 -95.40 43.85 18.70
N GLU A 331 -95.64 43.91 17.39
CA GLU A 331 -96.38 45.01 16.73
C GLU A 331 -97.91 44.88 16.84
N THR A 332 -98.41 43.71 17.28
CA THR A 332 -99.85 43.41 17.42
C THR A 332 -100.34 43.32 18.87
N ALA A 333 -99.47 43.59 19.85
CA ALA A 333 -99.76 43.63 21.30
C ALA A 333 -99.73 45.07 21.83
#